data_AF-A0A7C9JA85-F1
#
_entry.id   AF-A0A7C9JA85-F1
#
_cell.length_a   1.000
_cell.length_b   1.000
_cell.length_c   1.000
_cell.angle_alpha   90.00
_cell.angle_beta   90.00
_cell.angle_gamma   90.00
#
_symmetry.space_group_name_H-M   'P 1'
#
loop_
_entity.id
_entity.type
_entity.pdbx_description
1 polymer ?
#
loop_
_entity_poly.entity_id
_entity_poly.type
_entity_poly.pdbx_seq_one_letter_code
_entity_poly.pdbx_strand_id
1 'polypeptide(L)'
;MSAQPSLEQAVSDVFANCTECRACQKVCPFLAKFGHPKELLATPSEVLFFCTNCTACSKICPERLPVAQSLYEAKTQLLRKDSSTREPYISAKSYAERGHRFPFSHWERADTVFWPGCSLAGSAPNLVLKIRNSLSELLNQRVGIVLDCCFDPCFQLGGVEDVAKAFKDIQERLISYKVKKVILGCTNCYKNFKRFLLSEEVKVKHILELIPQSLLKIPFKEAYLHHPCPAWQFEEIRKKFRTLIEDKVELKEARLPACCGAGGALYQNEELASEFREKTLKWANHRPIITYCMGCKGRFLKSEANAYHILEFLPNYSPRLKPLSSTQKWINRFFLSLRLKLFSKKALVLTLYLIALITFYTLSYVKGFDFKAYLNYLNQIKGNPLVIFLYLLIYTVAPSLFVSSLALTMVAGLLWGPFLGTLIAVTGATLGASLSFLLARYLFYQAVAQRFGKVYLKTFWDRVEKDGWKFVAFLRLFPLFPYPVINFLLGLTPIKFSTYVITSFIFMLPGGFLYTFLGYSILELLKQNPWYLILAILLLIGFSLVIKKAEKLFRRPLL
;
A
#
# COMPACT_ATOMS: atom_id res chain seq x y z
N MET A 1 11.72 -17.89 -26.92
CA MET A 1 11.07 -16.62 -27.30
C MET A 1 11.45 -16.37 -28.74
N SER A 2 10.50 -16.17 -29.66
CA SER A 2 10.84 -15.67 -31.00
C SER A 2 11.66 -14.38 -30.83
N ALA A 3 12.76 -14.24 -31.57
CA ALA A 3 13.58 -13.04 -31.54
C ALA A 3 12.68 -11.83 -31.82
N GLN A 4 12.41 -11.02 -30.79
CA GLN A 4 11.75 -9.74 -31.00
C GLN A 4 12.77 -8.86 -31.74
N PRO A 5 12.36 -8.12 -32.78
CA PRO A 5 13.25 -7.17 -33.44
C PRO A 5 13.82 -6.22 -32.40
N SER A 6 15.02 -5.67 -32.66
CA SER A 6 15.54 -4.60 -31.82
C SER A 6 14.49 -3.48 -31.76
N LEU A 7 14.45 -2.75 -30.65
CA LEU A 7 13.41 -1.75 -30.44
C LEU A 7 13.43 -0.67 -31.55
N GLU A 8 14.62 -0.33 -32.06
CA GLU A 8 14.82 0.58 -33.20
C GLU A 8 14.31 -0.01 -34.52
N GLN A 9 14.56 -1.30 -34.77
CA GLN A 9 14.04 -1.99 -35.96
C GLN A 9 12.51 -2.00 -35.97
N ALA A 10 11.87 -2.19 -34.82
CA ALA A 10 10.40 -2.15 -34.72
C ALA A 10 9.82 -0.79 -35.14
N VAL A 11 10.51 0.32 -34.86
CA VAL A 11 10.10 1.67 -35.29
C VAL A 11 10.27 1.81 -36.80
N SER A 12 11.42 1.42 -37.33
CA SER A 12 11.70 1.44 -38.77
C SER A 12 10.68 0.63 -39.58
N ASP A 13 10.36 -0.59 -39.13
CA ASP A 13 9.39 -1.47 -39.79
C ASP A 13 8.00 -0.83 -39.90
N VAL A 14 7.55 -0.15 -38.84
CA VAL A 14 6.25 0.54 -38.85
C VAL A 14 6.28 1.76 -39.76
N PHE A 15 7.37 2.52 -39.81
CA PHE A 15 7.46 3.66 -40.74
C PHE A 15 7.45 3.22 -42.20
N ALA A 16 8.20 2.17 -42.53
CA ALA A 16 8.36 1.70 -43.89
C ALA A 16 7.11 0.99 -44.42
N ASN A 17 6.49 0.13 -43.60
CA ASN A 17 5.52 -0.85 -44.10
C ASN A 17 4.07 -0.58 -43.67
N CYS A 18 3.80 0.45 -42.85
CA CYS A 18 2.43 0.68 -42.40
C CYS A 18 1.56 1.32 -43.49
N THR A 19 0.51 0.59 -43.89
CA THR A 19 -0.44 0.96 -44.96
C THR A 19 -1.55 1.92 -44.52
N GLU A 20 -1.52 2.39 -43.27
CA GLU A 20 -2.53 3.32 -42.73
C GLU A 20 -3.98 2.82 -42.78
N CYS A 21 -4.19 1.49 -42.84
CA CYS A 21 -5.50 0.83 -42.95
C CYS A 21 -6.44 1.01 -41.73
N ARG A 22 -5.99 1.67 -40.65
CA ARG A 22 -6.74 1.95 -39.41
C ARG A 22 -7.28 0.74 -38.64
N ALA A 23 -6.88 -0.49 -38.99
CA ALA A 23 -7.28 -1.70 -38.26
C ALA A 23 -6.91 -1.64 -36.77
N CYS A 24 -5.75 -1.04 -36.44
CA CYS A 24 -5.29 -0.85 -35.07
C CYS A 24 -6.16 0.11 -34.26
N GLN A 25 -6.74 1.14 -34.88
CA GLN A 25 -7.63 2.12 -34.22
C GLN A 25 -8.96 1.49 -33.83
N LYS A 26 -9.51 0.60 -34.68
CA LYS A 26 -10.76 -0.14 -34.39
C LYS A 26 -10.69 -0.98 -33.10
N VAL A 27 -9.48 -1.38 -32.68
CA VAL A 27 -9.30 -2.22 -31.48
C VAL A 27 -8.67 -1.48 -30.30
N CYS A 28 -8.19 -0.26 -30.47
CA CYS A 28 -7.40 0.47 -29.48
C CYS A 28 -7.92 1.90 -29.27
N PRO A 29 -8.65 2.16 -28.16
CA PRO A 29 -9.08 3.50 -27.78
C PRO A 29 -7.98 4.57 -27.85
N PHE A 30 -6.76 4.24 -27.41
CA PHE A 30 -5.62 5.15 -27.47
C PHE A 30 -5.30 5.61 -28.91
N LEU A 31 -5.22 4.68 -29.87
CA LEU A 31 -4.93 5.02 -31.26
C LEU A 31 -6.13 5.69 -31.94
N ALA A 32 -7.36 5.34 -31.53
CA ALA A 32 -8.56 6.02 -32.01
C ALA A 32 -8.58 7.50 -31.57
N LYS A 33 -8.12 7.80 -30.35
CA LYS A 33 -8.11 9.17 -29.79
C LYS A 33 -6.92 10.02 -30.23
N PHE A 34 -5.72 9.45 -30.33
CA PHE A 34 -4.49 10.22 -30.54
C PHE A 34 -3.83 10.07 -31.92
N GLY A 35 -4.42 9.29 -32.82
CA GLY A 35 -3.96 9.19 -34.21
C GLY A 35 -3.21 7.90 -34.55
N HIS A 36 -2.70 7.88 -35.77
CA HIS A 36 -2.13 6.68 -36.36
C HIS A 36 -0.73 6.38 -35.78
N PRO A 37 -0.30 5.11 -35.68
CA PRO A 37 1.05 4.79 -35.22
C PRO A 37 2.17 5.55 -35.94
N LYS A 38 2.05 5.74 -37.26
CA LYS A 38 3.06 6.47 -38.05
C LYS A 38 3.20 7.93 -37.62
N GLU A 39 2.08 8.61 -37.38
CA GLU A 39 2.04 10.00 -36.89
C GLU A 39 2.64 10.10 -35.48
N LEU A 40 2.22 9.21 -34.59
CA LEU A 40 2.70 9.16 -33.20
C LEU A 40 4.19 8.83 -33.08
N LEU A 41 4.74 8.08 -34.05
CA LEU A 41 6.16 7.80 -34.13
C LEU A 41 6.94 8.96 -34.78
N ALA A 42 6.34 9.69 -35.73
CA ALA A 42 6.97 10.83 -36.40
C ALA A 42 7.15 12.01 -35.44
N THR A 43 6.16 12.26 -34.58
CA THR A 43 6.19 13.30 -33.56
C THR A 43 5.87 12.74 -32.17
N PRO A 44 6.81 11.97 -31.56
CA PRO A 44 6.59 11.40 -30.24
C PRO A 44 6.33 12.48 -29.18
N SER A 45 5.25 12.32 -28.43
CA SER A 45 4.86 13.24 -27.35
C SER A 45 4.39 12.49 -26.11
N GLU A 46 4.03 13.23 -25.06
CA GLU A 46 3.67 12.67 -23.76
C GLU A 46 2.43 11.76 -23.79
N VAL A 47 1.58 11.87 -24.82
CA VAL A 47 0.42 10.98 -24.97
C VAL A 47 0.83 9.52 -25.08
N LEU A 48 2.06 9.21 -25.56
CA LEU A 48 2.56 7.85 -25.65
C LEU A 48 2.58 7.12 -24.30
N PHE A 49 2.68 7.84 -23.17
CA PHE A 49 2.62 7.23 -21.83
C PHE A 49 1.23 6.65 -21.49
N PHE A 50 0.16 7.05 -22.21
CA PHE A 50 -1.16 6.40 -22.12
C PHE A 50 -1.25 5.09 -22.91
N CYS A 51 -0.31 4.82 -23.82
CA CYS A 51 -0.24 3.52 -24.47
C CYS A 51 0.08 2.43 -23.43
N THR A 52 -0.78 1.41 -23.35
CA THR A 52 -0.66 0.31 -22.38
C THR A 52 0.23 -0.83 -22.86
N ASN A 53 0.71 -0.75 -24.11
CA ASN A 53 1.50 -1.79 -24.79
C ASN A 53 0.85 -3.19 -24.70
N CYS A 54 -0.48 -3.26 -24.80
CA CYS A 54 -1.25 -4.50 -24.69
C CYS A 54 -1.18 -5.42 -25.91
N THR A 55 -0.52 -4.99 -26.99
CA THR A 55 -0.34 -5.70 -28.27
C THR A 55 -1.60 -5.95 -29.10
N ALA A 56 -2.77 -5.40 -28.74
CA ALA A 56 -3.98 -5.55 -29.54
C ALA A 56 -3.81 -4.99 -30.97
N CYS A 57 -3.17 -3.81 -31.08
CA CYS A 57 -2.87 -3.16 -32.36
C CYS A 57 -1.91 -3.98 -33.23
N SER A 58 -0.88 -4.62 -32.66
CA SER A 58 0.03 -5.49 -33.40
C SER A 58 -0.67 -6.76 -33.89
N LYS A 59 -1.52 -7.38 -33.05
CA LYS A 59 -2.20 -8.62 -33.41
C LYS A 59 -3.28 -8.47 -34.48
N ILE A 60 -3.92 -7.31 -34.57
CA ILE A 60 -4.91 -7.03 -35.62
C ILE A 60 -4.27 -6.52 -36.92
N CYS A 61 -2.98 -6.15 -36.90
CA CYS A 61 -2.32 -5.55 -38.06
C CYS A 61 -2.25 -6.57 -39.21
N PRO A 62 -2.83 -6.28 -40.39
CA PRO A 62 -2.76 -7.17 -41.55
C PRO A 62 -1.31 -7.47 -41.98
N GLU A 63 -0.46 -6.43 -41.93
CA GLU A 63 0.98 -6.50 -42.23
C GLU A 63 1.82 -7.07 -41.08
N ARG A 64 1.18 -7.55 -39.99
CA ARG A 64 1.84 -8.14 -38.81
C ARG A 64 2.90 -7.24 -38.15
N LEU A 65 2.74 -5.93 -38.27
CA LEU A 65 3.74 -4.97 -37.80
C LEU A 65 3.80 -4.89 -36.26
N PRO A 66 5.00 -4.63 -35.70
CA PRO A 66 5.23 -4.58 -34.24
C PRO A 66 4.77 -3.25 -33.61
N VAL A 67 3.56 -2.77 -33.96
CA VAL A 67 3.00 -1.47 -33.52
C VAL A 67 3.10 -1.19 -32.02
N ALA A 68 2.77 -2.15 -31.16
CA ALA A 68 2.87 -1.94 -29.71
C ALA A 68 4.31 -1.82 -29.22
N GLN A 69 5.27 -2.47 -29.90
CA GLN A 69 6.69 -2.43 -29.57
C GLN A 69 7.34 -1.15 -30.10
N SER A 70 6.97 -0.66 -31.29
CA SER A 70 7.44 0.63 -31.80
C SER A 70 6.99 1.80 -30.92
N LEU A 71 5.72 1.81 -30.50
CA LEU A 71 5.20 2.81 -29.55
C LEU A 71 5.84 2.69 -28.16
N TYR A 72 6.26 1.48 -27.77
CA TYR A 72 7.03 1.28 -26.55
C TYR A 72 8.43 1.90 -26.67
N GLU A 73 9.09 1.70 -27.81
CA GLU A 73 10.42 2.27 -28.03
C GLU A 73 10.40 3.80 -28.06
N ALA A 74 9.46 4.39 -28.80
CA ALA A 74 9.31 5.84 -28.82
C ALA A 74 9.08 6.41 -27.41
N LYS A 75 8.30 5.71 -26.57
CA LYS A 75 8.12 6.05 -25.16
C LYS A 75 9.44 5.96 -24.36
N THR A 76 10.23 4.90 -24.56
CA THR A 76 11.54 4.75 -23.91
C THR A 76 12.51 5.85 -24.33
N GLN A 77 12.55 6.22 -25.62
CA GLN A 77 13.40 7.32 -26.10
C GLN A 77 12.98 8.67 -25.52
N LEU A 78 11.68 8.95 -25.45
CA LEU A 78 11.16 10.15 -24.78
C LEU A 78 11.59 10.22 -23.32
N LEU A 79 11.55 9.08 -22.63
CA LEU A 79 11.95 9.01 -21.24
C LEU A 79 13.47 9.21 -21.06
N ARG A 80 14.30 8.65 -21.95
CA ARG A 80 15.75 8.85 -21.93
C ARG A 80 16.15 10.31 -22.12
N LYS A 81 15.45 11.05 -22.98
CA LYS A 81 15.71 12.48 -23.22
C LYS A 81 15.45 13.34 -22.00
N ASP A 82 14.37 13.06 -21.27
CA ASP A 82 14.04 13.77 -20.03
C ASP A 82 13.20 12.86 -19.12
N SER A 83 13.82 12.32 -18.07
CA SER A 83 13.17 11.47 -17.08
C SER A 83 12.87 12.20 -15.77
N SER A 84 13.53 13.34 -15.51
CA SER A 84 13.52 14.03 -14.22
C SER A 84 12.33 14.97 -14.07
N THR A 85 11.66 15.34 -15.16
CA THR A 85 10.49 16.22 -15.16
C THR A 85 9.16 15.47 -15.32
N ARG A 86 9.20 14.19 -15.70
CA ARG A 86 8.00 13.40 -16.03
C ARG A 86 7.31 12.81 -14.81
N GLU A 87 6.29 13.50 -14.31
CA GLU A 87 5.50 13.09 -13.13
C GLU A 87 5.06 11.61 -13.12
N PRO A 88 4.50 11.03 -14.21
CA PRO A 88 4.07 9.64 -14.18
C PRO A 88 5.21 8.67 -13.90
N TYR A 89 6.39 8.95 -14.48
CA TYR A 89 7.57 8.12 -14.31
C TYR A 89 8.17 8.25 -12.91
N ILE A 90 8.30 9.49 -12.42
CA ILE A 90 8.82 9.77 -11.07
C ILE A 90 7.97 9.05 -10.02
N SER A 91 6.64 9.11 -10.17
CA SER A 91 5.70 8.42 -9.27
C SER A 91 5.88 6.89 -9.32
N ALA A 92 5.98 6.31 -10.51
CA ALA A 92 6.20 4.89 -10.71
C ALA A 92 7.55 4.41 -10.13
N LYS A 93 8.63 5.16 -10.39
CA LYS A 93 9.97 4.89 -9.86
C LYS A 93 10.00 4.97 -8.34
N SER A 94 9.47 6.05 -7.78
CA SER A 94 9.36 6.23 -6.33
C SER A 94 8.57 5.10 -5.66
N TYR A 95 7.48 4.65 -6.29
CA TYR A 95 6.72 3.49 -5.81
C TYR A 95 7.53 2.19 -5.86
N ALA A 96 8.23 1.93 -6.96
CA ALA A 96 9.03 0.73 -7.14
C ALA A 96 10.20 0.67 -6.14
N GLU A 97 10.95 1.77 -6.00
CA GLU A 97 12.07 1.91 -5.05
C GLU A 97 11.62 1.76 -3.60
N ARG A 98 10.48 2.35 -3.20
CA ARG A 98 9.90 2.12 -1.86
C ARG A 98 9.59 0.65 -1.61
N GLY A 99 9.24 -0.10 -2.64
CA GLY A 99 9.02 -1.55 -2.56
C GLY A 99 10.26 -2.34 -2.17
N HIS A 100 11.45 -1.76 -2.30
CA HIS A 100 12.76 -2.36 -1.96
C HIS A 100 13.33 -1.85 -0.64
N ARG A 101 12.63 -0.94 0.04
CA ARG A 101 13.07 -0.31 1.29
C ARG A 101 12.18 -0.71 2.46
N PHE A 102 12.68 -0.51 3.68
CA PHE A 102 11.84 -0.57 4.87
C PHE A 102 10.72 0.49 4.76
N PRO A 103 9.47 0.19 5.19
CA PRO A 103 9.00 -1.05 5.78
C PRO A 103 8.55 -2.11 4.78
N PHE A 104 8.45 -1.84 3.48
CA PHE A 104 7.76 -2.70 2.51
C PHE A 104 8.56 -3.91 2.01
N SER A 105 9.88 -3.79 1.94
CA SER A 105 10.75 -4.91 1.59
C SER A 105 10.78 -5.96 2.70
N HIS A 106 10.68 -7.23 2.29
CA HIS A 106 10.77 -8.40 3.15
C HIS A 106 11.25 -9.60 2.34
N TRP A 107 12.14 -10.38 2.92
CA TRP A 107 12.73 -11.57 2.33
C TRP A 107 12.83 -12.67 3.38
N GLU A 108 12.29 -13.85 3.09
CA GLU A 108 12.53 -15.06 3.87
C GLU A 108 13.62 -15.92 3.23
N ARG A 109 14.48 -16.52 4.05
CA ARG A 109 15.45 -17.53 3.60
C ARG A 109 14.73 -18.86 3.36
N ALA A 110 14.65 -19.27 2.10
CA ALA A 110 14.12 -20.55 1.65
C ALA A 110 14.59 -20.86 0.22
N ASP A 111 14.80 -22.14 -0.12
CA ASP A 111 15.17 -22.58 -1.47
C ASP A 111 14.09 -22.21 -2.51
N THR A 112 12.82 -22.17 -2.11
CA THR A 112 11.70 -21.73 -2.94
C THR A 112 10.99 -20.55 -2.30
N VAL A 113 10.76 -19.48 -3.07
CA VAL A 113 10.03 -18.29 -2.61
C VAL A 113 8.81 -17.99 -3.47
N PHE A 114 7.76 -17.50 -2.84
CA PHE A 114 6.58 -16.93 -3.47
C PHE A 114 6.69 -15.41 -3.53
N TRP A 115 6.57 -14.88 -4.74
CA TRP A 115 6.60 -13.46 -5.06
C TRP A 115 5.20 -13.02 -5.51
N PRO A 116 4.33 -12.55 -4.60
CA PRO A 116 2.93 -12.27 -4.89
C PRO A 116 2.72 -11.10 -5.88
N GLY A 117 3.69 -10.18 -5.94
CA GLY A 117 3.55 -8.92 -6.65
C GLY A 117 2.78 -7.87 -5.84
N CYS A 118 2.97 -6.60 -6.22
CA CYS A 118 2.54 -5.46 -5.42
C CYS A 118 1.01 -5.35 -5.28
N SER A 119 0.26 -5.61 -6.35
CA SER A 119 -1.21 -5.48 -6.34
C SER A 119 -1.90 -6.55 -5.51
N LEU A 120 -1.41 -7.80 -5.54
CA LEU A 120 -1.93 -8.89 -4.72
C LEU A 120 -1.64 -8.65 -3.24
N ALA A 121 -0.40 -8.28 -2.90
CA ALA A 121 -0.01 -7.94 -1.54
C ALA A 121 -0.82 -6.78 -0.94
N GLY A 122 -1.11 -5.75 -1.73
CA GLY A 122 -1.93 -4.62 -1.28
C GLY A 122 -3.43 -4.89 -1.27
N SER A 123 -3.95 -5.70 -2.19
CA SER A 123 -5.40 -5.88 -2.30
C SER A 123 -5.90 -7.04 -1.43
N ALA A 124 -5.11 -8.07 -1.23
CA ALA A 124 -5.51 -9.29 -0.54
C ALA A 124 -4.35 -9.90 0.29
N PRO A 125 -3.88 -9.23 1.35
CA PRO A 125 -2.72 -9.69 2.13
C PRO A 125 -2.93 -11.08 2.78
N ASN A 126 -4.15 -11.38 3.24
CA ASN A 126 -4.46 -12.71 3.79
C ASN A 126 -4.43 -13.81 2.71
N LEU A 127 -4.78 -13.47 1.46
CA LEU A 127 -4.68 -14.40 0.35
C LEU A 127 -3.22 -14.75 0.04
N VAL A 128 -2.30 -13.78 0.15
CA VAL A 128 -0.85 -14.04 -0.01
C VAL A 128 -0.38 -15.13 0.95
N LEU A 129 -0.75 -15.02 2.24
CA LEU A 129 -0.36 -16.02 3.24
C LEU A 129 -0.97 -17.38 2.95
N LYS A 130 -2.25 -17.40 2.55
CA LYS A 130 -2.96 -18.63 2.18
C LYS A 130 -2.31 -19.31 0.98
N ILE A 131 -2.01 -18.56 -0.08
CA ILE A 131 -1.31 -19.07 -1.26
C ILE A 131 0.04 -19.69 -0.86
N ARG A 132 0.82 -19.01 -0.03
CA ARG A 132 2.11 -19.55 0.44
C ARG A 132 1.95 -20.88 1.16
N ASN A 133 0.93 -21.02 2.02
CA ASN A 133 0.66 -22.29 2.70
C ASN A 133 0.28 -23.38 1.69
N SER A 134 -0.65 -23.08 0.77
CA SER A 134 -1.05 -24.02 -0.28
C SER A 134 0.13 -24.46 -1.16
N LEU A 135 1.02 -23.54 -1.52
CA LEU A 135 2.24 -23.86 -2.26
C LEU A 135 3.21 -24.72 -1.43
N SER A 136 3.29 -24.49 -0.12
CA SER A 136 4.16 -25.30 0.76
C SER A 136 3.66 -26.73 0.87
N GLU A 137 2.35 -26.92 0.98
CA GLU A 137 1.69 -28.23 0.98
C GLU A 137 1.86 -28.93 -0.38
N LEU A 138 1.54 -28.25 -1.49
CA LEU A 138 1.63 -28.82 -2.84
C LEU A 138 3.05 -29.24 -3.24
N LEU A 139 4.06 -28.52 -2.76
CA LEU A 139 5.46 -28.79 -3.08
C LEU A 139 6.16 -29.64 -2.03
N ASN A 140 5.46 -30.02 -0.94
CA ASN A 140 6.01 -30.72 0.21
C ASN A 140 7.33 -30.10 0.74
N GLN A 141 7.39 -28.77 0.77
CA GLN A 141 8.57 -28.02 1.23
C GLN A 141 8.16 -26.65 1.73
N ARG A 142 9.00 -26.01 2.55
CA ARG A 142 8.76 -24.63 2.97
C ARG A 142 8.89 -23.68 1.79
N VAL A 143 7.85 -22.87 1.54
CA VAL A 143 7.91 -21.74 0.61
C VAL A 143 8.00 -20.44 1.40
N GLY A 144 9.07 -19.66 1.17
CA GLY A 144 9.24 -18.32 1.76
C GLY A 144 8.46 -17.25 0.99
N ILE A 145 8.34 -16.04 1.54
CA ILE A 145 7.73 -14.88 0.87
C ILE A 145 8.77 -13.79 0.59
N VAL A 146 8.69 -13.19 -0.60
CA VAL A 146 9.43 -11.98 -0.97
C VAL A 146 8.44 -10.87 -1.37
N LEU A 147 8.57 -9.68 -0.77
CA LEU A 147 7.63 -8.57 -0.97
C LEU A 147 8.13 -7.42 -1.87
N ASP A 148 9.30 -7.60 -2.47
CA ASP A 148 9.92 -6.59 -3.32
C ASP A 148 9.12 -6.32 -4.62
N CYS A 149 9.35 -5.15 -5.22
CA CYS A 149 8.75 -4.79 -6.50
C CYS A 149 9.56 -5.38 -7.66
N CYS A 150 8.92 -5.95 -8.67
CA CYS A 150 9.58 -6.35 -9.93
C CYS A 150 9.85 -5.17 -10.89
N PHE A 151 9.67 -3.93 -10.44
CA PHE A 151 9.82 -2.70 -11.25
C PHE A 151 8.92 -2.58 -12.50
N ASP A 152 7.88 -3.41 -12.62
CA ASP A 152 6.91 -3.31 -13.73
C ASP A 152 6.26 -1.92 -13.92
N PRO A 153 5.93 -1.14 -12.87
CA PRO A 153 5.44 0.23 -13.07
C PRO A 153 6.40 1.12 -13.89
N CYS A 154 7.72 0.98 -13.66
CA CYS A 154 8.74 1.70 -14.44
C CYS A 154 8.81 1.14 -15.86
N PHE A 155 8.81 -0.19 -15.99
CA PHE A 155 8.85 -0.85 -17.30
C PHE A 155 7.70 -0.40 -18.19
N GLN A 156 6.47 -0.32 -17.69
CA GLN A 156 5.30 0.11 -18.47
C GLN A 156 5.40 1.55 -19.01
N LEU A 157 6.22 2.39 -18.36
CA LEU A 157 6.47 3.77 -18.76
C LEU A 157 7.77 3.93 -19.57
N GLY A 158 8.44 2.83 -19.94
CA GLY A 158 9.65 2.86 -20.78
C GLY A 158 10.97 2.92 -20.00
N GLY A 159 10.95 2.83 -18.66
CA GLY A 159 12.15 2.89 -17.80
C GLY A 159 12.94 1.60 -17.77
N VAL A 160 13.45 1.17 -18.93
CA VAL A 160 14.14 -0.12 -19.11
C VAL A 160 15.44 -0.18 -18.30
N GLU A 161 16.19 0.92 -18.24
CA GLU A 161 17.49 1.01 -17.55
C GLU A 161 17.33 0.85 -16.04
N ASP A 162 16.35 1.53 -15.45
CA ASP A 162 16.06 1.42 -14.01
C ASP A 162 15.56 0.02 -13.64
N VAL A 163 14.79 -0.63 -14.53
CA VAL A 163 14.37 -2.03 -14.34
C VAL A 163 15.58 -2.96 -14.41
N ALA A 164 16.46 -2.79 -15.39
CA ALA A 164 17.67 -3.60 -15.53
C ALA A 164 18.58 -3.45 -14.30
N LYS A 165 18.78 -2.23 -13.80
CA LYS A 165 19.53 -1.97 -12.57
C LYS A 165 18.90 -2.68 -11.37
N ALA A 166 17.59 -2.53 -11.18
CA ALA A 166 16.90 -3.21 -10.08
C ALA A 166 16.98 -4.74 -10.16
N PHE A 167 17.04 -5.32 -11.37
CA PHE A 167 17.17 -6.77 -11.54
C PHE A 167 18.57 -7.29 -11.22
N LYS A 168 19.62 -6.48 -11.36
CA LYS A 168 20.96 -6.81 -10.83
C LYS A 168 20.88 -6.99 -9.31
N ASP A 169 20.29 -6.02 -8.61
CA ASP A 169 20.12 -6.09 -7.15
C ASP A 169 19.23 -7.30 -6.74
N ILE A 170 18.13 -7.54 -7.46
CA ILE A 170 17.26 -8.71 -7.21
C ILE A 170 18.03 -10.01 -7.38
N GLN A 171 18.87 -10.14 -8.41
CA GLN A 171 19.66 -11.32 -8.67
C GLN A 171 20.67 -11.57 -7.55
N GLU A 172 21.40 -10.56 -7.11
CA GLU A 172 22.33 -10.64 -5.98
C GLU A 172 21.62 -11.04 -4.67
N ARG A 173 20.41 -10.51 -4.44
CA ARG A 173 19.59 -10.88 -3.28
C ARG A 173 19.09 -12.32 -3.34
N LEU A 174 18.68 -12.81 -4.51
CA LEU A 174 18.28 -14.20 -4.70
C LEU A 174 19.44 -15.16 -4.37
N ILE A 175 20.65 -14.86 -4.86
CA ILE A 175 21.86 -15.66 -4.60
C ILE A 175 22.22 -15.63 -3.11
N SER A 176 22.28 -14.45 -2.49
CA SER A 176 22.63 -14.32 -1.06
C SER A 176 21.61 -14.96 -0.12
N TYR A 177 20.34 -15.04 -0.51
CA TYR A 177 19.29 -15.76 0.23
C TYR A 177 19.20 -17.25 -0.14
N LYS A 178 20.08 -17.74 -1.04
CA LYS A 178 20.13 -19.12 -1.53
C LYS A 178 18.83 -19.59 -2.17
N VAL A 179 18.12 -18.68 -2.84
CA VAL A 179 16.86 -18.97 -3.53
C VAL A 179 17.16 -19.67 -4.86
N LYS A 180 16.61 -20.87 -5.05
CA LYS A 180 16.73 -21.67 -6.28
C LYS A 180 15.49 -21.60 -7.17
N LYS A 181 14.33 -21.25 -6.62
CA LYS A 181 13.06 -21.20 -7.34
C LYS A 181 12.21 -20.01 -6.91
N VAL A 182 11.72 -19.24 -7.88
CA VAL A 182 10.81 -18.12 -7.66
C VAL A 182 9.46 -18.41 -8.30
N ILE A 183 8.40 -18.41 -7.49
CA ILE A 183 7.01 -18.60 -7.92
C ILE A 183 6.34 -17.23 -7.96
N LEU A 184 5.95 -16.78 -9.15
CA LEU A 184 5.40 -15.45 -9.38
C LEU A 184 3.87 -15.49 -9.38
N GLY A 185 3.26 -14.70 -8.50
CA GLY A 185 1.81 -14.57 -8.37
C GLY A 185 1.16 -13.61 -9.37
N CYS A 186 1.96 -12.96 -10.22
CA CYS A 186 1.52 -11.93 -11.16
C CYS A 186 2.25 -12.06 -12.50
N THR A 187 1.51 -11.97 -13.60
CA THR A 187 2.07 -12.11 -14.95
C THR A 187 2.99 -10.96 -15.35
N ASN A 188 2.79 -9.75 -14.81
CA ASN A 188 3.74 -8.65 -14.99
C ASN A 188 5.09 -8.95 -14.33
N CYS A 189 5.08 -9.55 -13.14
CA CYS A 189 6.31 -10.01 -12.50
C CYS A 189 6.95 -11.11 -13.36
N TYR A 190 6.18 -12.10 -13.83
CA TYR A 190 6.67 -13.16 -14.72
C TYR A 190 7.34 -12.63 -15.98
N LYS A 191 6.71 -11.67 -16.67
CA LYS A 191 7.29 -10.96 -17.82
C LYS A 191 8.65 -10.34 -17.49
N ASN A 192 8.74 -9.57 -16.42
CA ASN A 192 9.99 -8.89 -16.07
C ASN A 192 11.08 -9.87 -15.63
N PHE A 193 10.74 -10.89 -14.85
CA PHE A 193 11.69 -11.94 -14.47
C PHE A 193 12.22 -12.70 -15.69
N LYS A 194 11.35 -13.10 -16.62
CA LYS A 194 11.79 -13.76 -17.87
C LYS A 194 12.65 -12.88 -18.76
N ARG A 195 12.55 -11.56 -18.65
CA ARG A 195 13.26 -10.60 -19.49
C ARG A 195 14.58 -10.12 -18.90
N PHE A 196 14.66 -9.94 -17.58
CA PHE A 196 15.77 -9.25 -16.92
C PHE A 196 16.55 -10.10 -15.92
N LEU A 197 16.04 -11.26 -15.49
CA LEU A 197 16.83 -12.17 -14.66
C LEU A 197 17.78 -12.95 -15.57
N LEU A 198 19.09 -12.73 -15.41
CA LEU A 198 20.12 -13.34 -16.25
C LEU A 198 20.63 -14.68 -15.71
N SER A 199 20.34 -15.01 -14.45
CA SER A 199 20.78 -16.25 -13.82
C SER A 199 19.98 -17.46 -14.33
N GLU A 200 20.69 -18.49 -14.81
CA GLU A 200 20.12 -19.79 -15.16
C GLU A 200 19.89 -20.70 -13.93
N GLU A 201 20.55 -20.39 -12.80
CA GLU A 201 20.44 -21.18 -11.57
C GLU A 201 19.07 -21.02 -10.88
N VAL A 202 18.40 -19.88 -11.09
CA VAL A 202 17.12 -19.56 -10.46
C VAL A 202 15.96 -19.91 -11.38
N LYS A 203 15.21 -20.95 -11.03
CA LYS A 203 14.03 -21.39 -11.79
C LYS A 203 12.84 -20.45 -11.55
N VAL A 204 12.36 -19.82 -12.63
CA VAL A 204 11.18 -18.94 -12.59
C VAL A 204 9.93 -19.67 -13.05
N LYS A 205 8.88 -19.69 -12.21
CA LYS A 205 7.57 -20.29 -12.48
C LYS A 205 6.43 -19.29 -12.25
N HIS A 206 5.40 -19.33 -13.07
CA HIS A 206 4.14 -18.65 -12.78
C HIS A 206 3.27 -19.55 -11.90
N ILE A 207 2.54 -18.97 -10.95
CA ILE A 207 1.73 -19.73 -10.00
C ILE A 207 0.70 -20.67 -10.64
N LEU A 208 0.12 -20.28 -11.78
CA LEU A 208 -0.89 -21.09 -12.48
C LEU A 208 -0.34 -22.42 -13.01
N GLU A 209 0.97 -22.52 -13.23
CA GLU A 209 1.61 -23.78 -13.61
C GLU A 209 1.57 -24.82 -12.48
N LEU A 210 1.45 -24.36 -11.22
CA LEU A 210 1.61 -25.20 -10.03
C LEU A 210 0.31 -25.50 -9.31
N ILE A 211 -0.72 -24.66 -9.47
CA ILE A 211 -2.01 -24.85 -8.81
C ILE A 211 -2.83 -25.89 -9.60
N PRO A 212 -3.30 -26.99 -8.98
CA PRO A 212 -4.19 -27.94 -9.63
C PRO A 212 -5.64 -27.44 -9.61
N GLN A 213 -6.42 -27.88 -10.60
CA GLN A 213 -7.83 -27.52 -10.73
C GLN A 213 -8.69 -28.01 -9.55
N SER A 214 -8.33 -29.15 -8.94
CA SER A 214 -9.00 -29.73 -7.77
C SER A 214 -8.97 -28.81 -6.54
N LEU A 215 -7.97 -27.93 -6.45
CA LEU A 215 -7.83 -26.98 -5.35
C LEU A 215 -8.78 -25.77 -5.47
N LEU A 216 -9.34 -25.51 -6.67
CA LEU A 216 -10.17 -24.34 -6.94
C LEU A 216 -11.66 -24.67 -6.88
N LYS A 217 -12.38 -23.95 -6.02
CA LYS A 217 -13.85 -24.03 -5.88
C LYS A 217 -14.51 -22.84 -6.57
N ILE A 218 -14.89 -23.04 -7.83
CA ILE A 218 -15.52 -22.00 -8.66
C ILE A 218 -17.04 -22.14 -8.55
N PRO A 219 -17.76 -21.11 -8.05
CA PRO A 219 -19.19 -21.24 -7.73
C PRO A 219 -20.13 -20.84 -8.88
N PHE A 220 -19.61 -20.69 -10.10
CA PHE A 220 -20.36 -20.15 -11.25
C PHE A 220 -20.54 -21.20 -12.34
N LYS A 221 -21.66 -21.13 -13.07
CA LYS A 221 -21.92 -21.97 -14.25
C LYS A 221 -21.39 -21.36 -15.55
N GLU A 222 -21.27 -20.04 -15.61
CA GLU A 222 -20.69 -19.31 -16.75
C GLU A 222 -19.70 -18.23 -16.27
N ALA A 223 -18.68 -17.94 -17.08
CA ALA A 223 -17.71 -16.88 -16.79
C ALA A 223 -17.08 -16.31 -18.07
N TYR A 224 -16.58 -15.08 -17.95
CA TYR A 224 -15.70 -14.48 -18.94
C TYR A 224 -14.24 -14.56 -18.47
N LEU A 225 -13.38 -15.21 -19.25
CA LEU A 225 -11.95 -15.28 -18.99
C LEU A 225 -11.25 -14.03 -19.52
N HIS A 226 -10.70 -13.24 -18.61
CA HIS A 226 -9.89 -12.09 -18.94
C HIS A 226 -8.39 -12.43 -18.76
N HIS A 227 -7.64 -12.38 -19.87
CA HIS A 227 -6.18 -12.46 -19.83
C HIS A 227 -5.53 -11.07 -19.74
N PRO A 228 -4.74 -10.76 -18.70
CA PRO A 228 -3.97 -9.52 -18.63
C PRO A 228 -3.00 -9.40 -19.81
N CYS A 229 -2.76 -8.16 -20.24
CA CYS A 229 -1.86 -7.77 -21.34
C CYS A 229 -0.55 -8.60 -21.45
N PRO A 230 0.29 -8.74 -20.41
CA PRO A 230 1.54 -9.51 -20.50
C PRO A 230 1.35 -10.98 -20.88
N ALA A 231 0.20 -11.59 -20.56
CA ALA A 231 -0.03 -13.00 -20.82
C ALA A 231 -0.13 -13.35 -22.31
N TRP A 232 -0.35 -12.36 -23.17
CA TRP A 232 -0.41 -12.57 -24.61
C TRP A 232 0.95 -12.92 -25.22
N GLN A 233 2.03 -12.81 -24.44
CA GLN A 233 3.37 -13.31 -24.76
C GLN A 233 3.61 -14.75 -24.29
N PHE A 234 2.71 -15.30 -23.47
CA PHE A 234 2.86 -16.59 -22.78
C PHE A 234 1.63 -17.46 -23.02
N GLU A 235 1.60 -18.13 -24.17
CA GLU A 235 0.47 -18.99 -24.55
C GLU A 235 0.26 -20.14 -23.58
N GLU A 236 1.34 -20.70 -23.04
CA GLU A 236 1.33 -21.75 -22.02
C GLU A 236 0.57 -21.32 -20.76
N ILE A 237 0.73 -20.06 -20.32
CA ILE A 237 0.04 -19.52 -19.15
C ILE A 237 -1.44 -19.31 -19.45
N ARG A 238 -1.79 -18.84 -20.66
CA ARG A 238 -3.19 -18.67 -21.07
C ARG A 238 -3.92 -20.01 -21.17
N LYS A 239 -3.30 -21.01 -21.81
CA LYS A 239 -3.82 -22.38 -21.87
C LYS A 239 -4.02 -22.94 -20.48
N LYS A 240 -2.99 -22.85 -19.61
CA LYS A 240 -3.10 -23.35 -18.24
C LYS A 240 -4.23 -22.66 -17.46
N PHE A 241 -4.38 -21.35 -17.58
CA PHE A 241 -5.50 -20.63 -16.97
C PHE A 241 -6.87 -21.15 -17.42
N ARG A 242 -7.04 -21.41 -18.72
CA ARG A 242 -8.27 -21.97 -19.28
C ARG A 242 -8.54 -23.38 -18.73
N THR A 243 -7.55 -24.27 -18.75
CA THR A 243 -7.68 -25.65 -18.22
C THR A 243 -8.06 -25.70 -16.74
N LEU A 244 -7.70 -24.69 -15.95
CA LEU A 244 -8.08 -24.63 -14.54
C LEU A 244 -9.57 -24.34 -14.31
N ILE A 245 -10.32 -24.01 -15.36
CA ILE A 245 -11.71 -23.53 -15.26
C ILE A 245 -12.66 -24.32 -16.18
N GLU A 246 -12.20 -24.74 -17.36
CA GLU A 246 -13.09 -25.17 -18.45
C GLU A 246 -14.01 -26.36 -18.14
N ASP A 247 -13.57 -27.34 -17.33
CA ASP A 247 -14.45 -28.49 -17.00
C ASP A 247 -15.61 -28.14 -16.04
N LYS A 248 -15.61 -26.93 -15.48
CA LYS A 248 -16.56 -26.51 -14.42
C LYS A 248 -17.52 -25.42 -14.88
N VAL A 249 -17.22 -24.72 -15.98
CA VAL A 249 -17.83 -23.43 -16.32
C VAL A 249 -17.91 -23.25 -17.83
N GLU A 250 -19.02 -22.73 -18.33
CA GLU A 250 -19.12 -22.27 -19.72
C GLU A 250 -18.33 -20.96 -19.92
N LEU A 251 -17.32 -21.00 -20.78
CA LEU A 251 -16.33 -19.93 -20.92
C LEU A 251 -16.52 -19.09 -22.18
N LYS A 252 -16.47 -17.76 -22.01
CA LYS A 252 -16.22 -16.80 -23.09
C LYS A 252 -14.88 -16.11 -22.87
N GLU A 253 -14.14 -15.88 -23.94
CA GLU A 253 -12.86 -15.14 -23.88
C GLU A 253 -12.59 -14.42 -25.20
N ALA A 254 -11.82 -13.34 -25.14
CA ALA A 254 -11.45 -12.59 -26.34
C ALA A 254 -10.30 -13.26 -27.10
N ARG A 255 -10.35 -13.19 -28.44
CA ARG A 255 -9.26 -13.62 -29.33
C ARG A 255 -8.10 -12.61 -29.42
N LEU A 256 -8.33 -11.38 -28.95
CA LEU A 256 -7.35 -10.30 -28.93
C LEU A 256 -7.19 -9.75 -27.51
N PRO A 257 -6.04 -9.12 -27.20
CA PRO A 257 -5.82 -8.46 -25.93
C PRO A 257 -6.94 -7.45 -25.57
N ALA A 258 -7.63 -7.73 -24.47
CA ALA A 258 -8.66 -6.89 -23.88
C ALA A 258 -8.04 -6.10 -22.71
N CYS A 259 -7.56 -4.88 -22.94
CA CYS A 259 -6.91 -4.11 -21.88
C CYS A 259 -7.94 -3.64 -20.84
N CYS A 260 -7.65 -3.88 -19.55
CA CYS A 260 -8.48 -3.42 -18.44
C CYS A 260 -8.31 -1.92 -18.07
N GLY A 261 -7.53 -1.15 -18.84
CA GLY A 261 -7.26 0.27 -18.55
C GLY A 261 -6.37 0.53 -17.32
N ALA A 262 -5.66 -0.47 -16.79
CA ALA A 262 -4.78 -0.30 -15.63
C ALA A 262 -3.34 0.11 -15.95
N GLY A 263 -2.88 -0.09 -17.20
CA GLY A 263 -1.48 0.02 -17.57
C GLY A 263 -1.06 1.43 -18.02
N GLY A 264 0.24 1.66 -18.11
CA GLY A 264 0.80 2.96 -18.50
C GLY A 264 0.40 4.06 -17.50
N ALA A 265 0.27 5.29 -17.99
CA ALA A 265 -0.16 6.45 -17.21
C ALA A 265 -1.68 6.68 -17.25
N LEU A 266 -2.49 5.68 -17.66
CA LEU A 266 -3.94 5.83 -17.81
C LEU A 266 -4.68 6.23 -16.54
N TYR A 267 -4.08 6.10 -15.36
CA TYR A 267 -4.67 6.64 -14.13
C TYR A 267 -4.82 8.17 -14.12
N GLN A 268 -4.09 8.89 -14.98
CA GLN A 268 -4.23 10.33 -15.19
C GLN A 268 -5.32 10.69 -16.21
N ASN A 269 -5.81 9.72 -16.98
CA ASN A 269 -6.84 9.91 -18.00
C ASN A 269 -7.93 8.84 -17.84
N GLU A 270 -8.81 9.05 -16.87
CA GLU A 270 -9.82 8.06 -16.48
C GLU A 270 -10.89 7.83 -17.57
N GLU A 271 -11.15 8.83 -18.42
CA GLU A 271 -12.01 8.73 -19.62
C GLU A 271 -11.43 7.70 -20.60
N LEU A 272 -10.18 7.85 -21.01
CA LEU A 272 -9.55 6.87 -21.89
C LEU A 272 -9.42 5.50 -21.21
N ALA A 273 -9.16 5.48 -19.89
CA ALA A 273 -9.10 4.25 -19.12
C ALA A 273 -10.46 3.53 -19.07
N SER A 274 -11.59 4.25 -19.09
CA SER A 274 -12.94 3.66 -19.10
C SER A 274 -13.27 3.09 -20.47
N GLU A 275 -12.92 3.74 -21.57
CA GLU A 275 -13.13 3.21 -22.92
C GLU A 275 -12.47 1.82 -23.12
N PHE A 276 -11.25 1.63 -22.63
CA PHE A 276 -10.58 0.33 -22.63
C PHE A 276 -11.37 -0.73 -21.85
N ARG A 277 -11.90 -0.36 -20.67
CA ARG A 277 -12.67 -1.27 -19.82
C ARG A 277 -14.00 -1.63 -20.44
N GLU A 278 -14.75 -0.65 -20.94
CA GLU A 278 -16.08 -0.84 -21.52
C GLU A 278 -16.08 -1.88 -22.64
N LYS A 279 -15.04 -1.87 -23.48
CA LYS A 279 -14.87 -2.91 -24.50
C LYS A 279 -14.84 -4.33 -23.90
N THR A 280 -14.11 -4.50 -22.80
CA THR A 280 -14.04 -5.79 -22.08
C THR A 280 -15.37 -6.13 -21.41
N LEU A 281 -16.05 -5.14 -20.82
CA LEU A 281 -17.34 -5.34 -20.16
C LEU A 281 -18.43 -5.74 -21.17
N LYS A 282 -18.45 -5.14 -22.36
CA LYS A 282 -19.32 -5.53 -23.47
C LYS A 282 -19.09 -6.98 -23.90
N TRP A 283 -17.83 -7.41 -23.99
CA TRP A 283 -17.49 -8.81 -24.31
C TRP A 283 -17.85 -9.79 -23.19
N ALA A 284 -17.72 -9.36 -21.93
CA ALA A 284 -18.11 -10.16 -20.78
C ALA A 284 -19.63 -10.37 -20.70
N ASN A 285 -20.42 -9.41 -21.22
CA ASN A 285 -21.88 -9.48 -21.28
C ASN A 285 -22.51 -9.91 -19.94
N HIS A 286 -22.22 -9.16 -18.88
CA HIS A 286 -22.65 -9.40 -17.49
C HIS A 286 -22.15 -10.69 -16.81
N ARG A 287 -21.41 -11.55 -17.52
CA ARG A 287 -20.80 -12.75 -16.91
C ARG A 287 -19.77 -12.36 -15.83
N PRO A 288 -19.61 -13.17 -14.77
CA PRO A 288 -18.49 -13.03 -13.84
C PRO A 288 -17.14 -13.02 -14.58
N ILE A 289 -16.33 -11.99 -14.34
CA ILE A 289 -15.02 -11.84 -14.97
C ILE A 289 -13.98 -12.53 -14.11
N ILE A 290 -13.31 -13.56 -14.62
CA ILE A 290 -12.21 -14.23 -13.94
C ILE A 290 -10.89 -13.81 -14.59
N THR A 291 -9.95 -13.33 -13.78
CA THR A 291 -8.61 -12.93 -14.19
C THR A 291 -7.55 -13.50 -13.25
N TYR A 292 -6.29 -13.43 -13.63
CA TYR A 292 -5.13 -13.78 -12.80
C TYR A 292 -4.18 -12.58 -12.65
N CYS A 293 -4.75 -11.37 -12.75
CA CYS A 293 -4.09 -10.13 -12.40
C CYS A 293 -4.96 -9.33 -11.44
N MET A 294 -4.46 -9.13 -10.22
CA MET A 294 -5.18 -8.38 -9.18
C MET A 294 -5.38 -6.89 -9.56
N GLY A 295 -4.50 -6.34 -10.39
CA GLY A 295 -4.66 -5.00 -10.97
C GLY A 295 -5.88 -4.91 -11.90
N CYS A 296 -6.04 -5.88 -12.80
CA CYS A 296 -7.19 -5.98 -13.71
C CYS A 296 -8.50 -6.15 -12.93
N LYS A 297 -8.52 -7.06 -11.94
CA LYS A 297 -9.68 -7.21 -11.05
C LYS A 297 -10.09 -5.86 -10.45
N GLY A 298 -9.12 -5.14 -9.86
CA GLY A 298 -9.40 -3.85 -9.22
C GLY A 298 -9.98 -2.80 -10.18
N ARG A 299 -9.65 -2.86 -11.48
CA ARG A 299 -10.24 -1.97 -12.49
C ARG A 299 -11.66 -2.37 -12.89
N PHE A 300 -11.95 -3.65 -13.03
CA PHE A 300 -13.32 -4.10 -13.31
C PHE A 300 -14.27 -3.82 -12.14
N LEU A 301 -13.81 -4.00 -10.90
CA LEU A 301 -14.60 -3.63 -9.71
C LEU A 301 -14.92 -2.13 -9.63
N LYS A 302 -14.10 -1.25 -10.22
CA LYS A 302 -14.40 0.19 -10.29
C LYS A 302 -15.55 0.50 -11.25
N SER A 303 -15.83 -0.40 -12.19
CA SER A 303 -16.95 -0.31 -13.13
C SER A 303 -18.12 -1.22 -12.70
N GLU A 304 -18.20 -1.54 -11.41
CA GLU A 304 -19.27 -2.34 -10.79
C GLU A 304 -19.44 -3.76 -11.35
N ALA A 305 -18.47 -4.24 -12.13
CA ALA A 305 -18.50 -5.60 -12.66
C ALA A 305 -18.11 -6.62 -11.59
N ASN A 306 -18.75 -7.79 -11.62
CA ASN A 306 -18.41 -8.92 -10.76
C ASN A 306 -17.07 -9.56 -11.22
N ALA A 307 -15.95 -9.09 -10.64
CA ALA A 307 -14.62 -9.53 -11.03
C ALA A 307 -13.87 -10.28 -9.92
N TYR A 308 -13.23 -11.38 -10.31
CA TYR A 308 -12.55 -12.32 -9.42
C TYR A 308 -11.12 -12.57 -9.89
N HIS A 309 -10.22 -12.73 -8.93
CA HIS A 309 -8.90 -13.28 -9.18
C HIS A 309 -8.98 -14.79 -8.98
N ILE A 310 -8.46 -15.60 -9.90
CA ILE A 310 -8.60 -17.07 -9.83
C ILE A 310 -8.15 -17.69 -8.50
N LEU A 311 -7.09 -17.15 -7.91
CA LEU A 311 -6.59 -17.62 -6.61
C LEU A 311 -7.54 -17.33 -5.44
N GLU A 312 -8.56 -16.49 -5.61
CA GLU A 312 -9.59 -16.28 -4.58
C GLU A 312 -10.56 -17.47 -4.47
N PHE A 313 -10.51 -18.42 -5.41
CA PHE A 313 -11.26 -19.68 -5.34
C PHE A 313 -10.53 -20.77 -4.53
N LEU A 314 -9.41 -20.45 -3.86
CA LEU A 314 -8.79 -21.35 -2.89
C LEU A 314 -9.77 -21.63 -1.73
N PRO A 315 -9.80 -22.86 -1.17
CA PRO A 315 -10.83 -23.29 -0.22
C PRO A 315 -10.83 -22.40 1.03
N ASN A 316 -11.98 -22.05 1.61
CA ASN A 316 -12.09 -21.18 2.80
C ASN A 316 -11.52 -19.77 2.58
N TYR A 317 -11.68 -19.19 1.38
CA TYR A 317 -11.38 -17.78 1.11
C TYR A 317 -12.61 -17.11 0.50
N SER A 318 -12.95 -15.92 0.99
CA SER A 318 -14.08 -15.13 0.49
C SER A 318 -13.58 -14.03 -0.44
N PRO A 319 -13.95 -14.05 -1.73
CA PRO A 319 -13.58 -12.99 -2.66
C PRO A 319 -14.16 -11.64 -2.24
N ARG A 320 -13.41 -10.55 -2.49
CA ARG A 320 -13.91 -9.19 -2.28
C ARG A 320 -14.44 -8.58 -3.58
N LEU A 321 -15.64 -8.02 -3.56
CA LEU A 321 -16.28 -7.39 -4.73
C LEU A 321 -16.31 -5.86 -4.70
N LYS A 322 -15.62 -5.24 -3.75
CA LYS A 322 -15.45 -3.78 -3.69
C LYS A 322 -14.02 -3.37 -4.03
N PRO A 323 -13.81 -2.31 -4.83
CA PRO A 323 -12.48 -1.81 -5.13
C PRO A 323 -11.84 -1.23 -3.85
N LEU A 324 -10.51 -1.28 -3.78
CA LEU A 324 -9.74 -0.69 -2.69
C LEU A 324 -9.05 0.58 -3.16
N SER A 325 -9.08 1.60 -2.30
CA SER A 325 -8.30 2.82 -2.48
C SER A 325 -6.79 2.54 -2.42
N SER A 326 -5.99 3.41 -3.02
CA SER A 326 -4.53 3.30 -2.99
C SER A 326 -3.98 3.32 -1.56
N THR A 327 -4.58 4.14 -0.69
CA THR A 327 -4.25 4.23 0.75
C THR A 327 -4.50 2.90 1.45
N GLN A 328 -5.67 2.26 1.24
CA GLN A 328 -5.95 0.97 1.88
C GLN A 328 -4.99 -0.12 1.38
N LYS A 329 -4.63 -0.10 0.09
CA LYS A 329 -3.62 -1.03 -0.44
C LYS A 329 -2.24 -0.82 0.19
N TRP A 330 -1.86 0.43 0.41
CA TRP A 330 -0.61 0.77 1.09
C TRP A 330 -0.61 0.28 2.54
N ILE A 331 -1.69 0.54 3.29
CA ILE A 331 -1.86 0.08 4.68
C ILE A 331 -1.78 -1.45 4.75
N ASN A 332 -2.47 -2.14 3.84
CA ASN A 332 -2.45 -3.60 3.77
C ASN A 332 -1.03 -4.14 3.52
N ARG A 333 -0.25 -3.52 2.62
CA ARG A 333 1.16 -3.91 2.39
C ARG A 333 2.03 -3.67 3.61
N PHE A 334 1.84 -2.54 4.29
CA PHE A 334 2.56 -2.21 5.51
C PHE A 334 2.33 -3.28 6.59
N PHE A 335 1.07 -3.58 6.90
CA PHE A 335 0.74 -4.60 7.89
C PHE A 335 1.13 -6.01 7.48
N LEU A 336 1.07 -6.36 6.18
CA LEU A 336 1.57 -7.66 5.71
C LEU A 336 3.08 -7.79 5.94
N SER A 337 3.86 -6.78 5.56
CA SER A 337 5.31 -6.78 5.78
C SER A 337 5.65 -6.81 7.27
N LEU A 338 4.96 -6.00 8.07
CA LEU A 338 5.14 -5.98 9.52
C LEU A 338 4.79 -7.33 10.13
N ARG A 339 3.70 -7.97 9.67
CA ARG A 339 3.28 -9.29 10.15
C ARG A 339 4.35 -10.34 9.88
N LEU A 340 4.95 -10.33 8.69
CA LEU A 340 6.02 -11.26 8.32
C LEU A 340 7.32 -11.02 9.10
N LYS A 341 7.57 -9.79 9.57
CA LYS A 341 8.76 -9.44 10.39
C LYS A 341 8.55 -9.73 11.87
N LEU A 342 7.44 -9.26 12.45
CA LEU A 342 7.18 -9.26 13.89
C LEU A 342 6.62 -10.58 14.43
N PHE A 343 5.82 -11.32 13.65
CA PHE A 343 5.27 -12.60 14.12
C PHE A 343 6.21 -13.77 13.85
N SER A 344 7.53 -13.51 13.75
CA SER A 344 8.50 -14.58 13.90
C SER A 344 8.54 -14.98 15.39
N LYS A 345 8.54 -16.28 15.69
CA LYS A 345 8.63 -16.78 17.08
C LYS A 345 9.79 -16.11 17.86
N LYS A 346 10.88 -15.77 17.16
CA LYS A 346 12.05 -15.08 17.71
C LYS A 346 11.77 -13.65 18.19
N ALA A 347 10.99 -12.86 17.45
CA ALA A 347 10.67 -11.49 17.85
C ALA A 347 9.73 -11.46 19.06
N LEU A 348 8.75 -12.36 19.13
CA LEU A 348 7.89 -12.50 20.30
C LEU A 348 8.69 -12.89 21.56
N VAL A 349 9.58 -13.89 21.43
CA VAL A 349 10.46 -14.32 22.53
C VAL A 349 11.40 -13.19 22.97
N LEU A 350 11.98 -12.43 22.01
CA LEU A 350 12.83 -11.30 22.33
C LEU A 350 12.06 -10.17 23.03
N THR A 351 10.84 -9.85 22.60
CA THR A 351 9.99 -8.85 23.27
C THR A 351 9.61 -9.30 24.67
N LEU A 352 9.21 -10.56 24.87
CA LEU A 352 8.91 -11.10 26.20
C LEU A 352 10.15 -11.11 27.10
N TYR A 353 11.31 -11.46 26.56
CA TYR A 353 12.59 -11.43 27.27
C TYR A 353 12.99 -10.00 27.67
N LEU A 354 12.87 -9.02 26.77
CA LEU A 354 13.14 -7.61 27.07
C LEU A 354 12.17 -7.06 28.11
N ILE A 355 10.88 -7.41 28.04
CA ILE A 355 9.90 -7.05 29.08
C ILE A 355 10.32 -7.66 30.42
N ALA A 356 10.65 -8.95 30.46
CA ALA A 356 11.10 -9.62 31.69
C ALA A 356 12.39 -9.00 32.27
N LEU A 357 13.36 -8.65 31.41
CA LEU A 357 14.60 -7.98 31.81
C LEU A 357 14.35 -6.57 32.34
N ILE A 358 13.49 -5.79 31.68
CA ILE A 358 13.12 -4.45 32.12
C ILE A 358 12.37 -4.54 33.46
N THR A 359 11.39 -5.44 33.58
CA THR A 359 10.67 -5.67 34.83
C THR A 359 11.62 -6.12 35.95
N PHE A 360 12.53 -7.05 35.68
CA PHE A 360 13.54 -7.50 36.63
C PHE A 360 14.50 -6.38 37.04
N TYR A 361 15.00 -5.59 36.07
CA TYR A 361 15.86 -4.43 36.33
C TYR A 361 15.15 -3.38 37.17
N THR A 362 13.90 -3.03 36.83
CA THR A 362 13.10 -2.07 37.60
C THR A 362 12.82 -2.58 39.01
N LEU A 363 12.49 -3.86 39.20
CA LEU A 363 12.25 -4.43 40.53
C LEU A 363 13.54 -4.54 41.34
N SER A 364 14.69 -4.76 40.69
CA SER A 364 15.99 -4.89 41.34
C SER A 364 16.59 -3.56 41.77
N TYR A 365 16.40 -2.49 40.98
CA TYR A 365 16.86 -1.13 41.31
C TYR A 365 15.93 -0.37 42.27
N VAL A 366 14.69 -0.84 42.47
CA VAL A 366 13.73 -0.25 43.42
C VAL A 366 13.99 -0.69 44.87
N LYS A 367 14.99 -1.53 45.14
CA LYS A 367 15.52 -1.73 46.50
C LYS A 367 16.29 -0.48 46.95
N GLY A 368 15.55 0.51 47.44
CA GLY A 368 16.08 1.80 47.90
C GLY A 368 15.20 3.01 47.56
N PHE A 369 14.09 2.82 46.86
CA PHE A 369 13.13 3.90 46.64
C PHE A 369 12.34 4.16 47.93
N ASP A 370 12.75 5.19 48.68
CA ASP A 370 11.94 5.69 49.79
C ASP A 370 10.70 6.37 49.22
N PHE A 371 9.64 5.58 49.12
CA PHE A 371 8.34 6.02 48.65
C PHE A 371 7.81 7.21 49.46
N LYS A 372 8.12 7.31 50.76
CA LYS A 372 7.69 8.44 51.59
C LYS A 372 8.45 9.71 51.23
N ALA A 373 9.77 9.63 51.00
CA ALA A 373 10.56 10.77 50.52
C ALA A 373 10.08 11.26 49.14
N TYR A 374 9.74 10.34 48.24
CA TYR A 374 9.19 10.68 46.93
C TYR A 374 7.82 11.37 47.03
N LEU A 375 6.90 10.84 47.84
CA LEU A 375 5.60 11.47 48.08
C LEU A 375 5.73 12.86 48.71
N ASN A 376 6.67 13.04 49.63
CA ASN A 376 6.95 14.35 50.24
C ASN A 376 7.48 15.35 49.20
N TYR A 377 8.40 14.93 48.33
CA TYR A 377 8.89 15.76 47.22
C TYR A 377 7.76 16.13 46.26
N LEU A 378 6.92 15.18 45.84
CA LEU A 378 5.77 15.44 44.98
C LEU A 378 4.77 16.43 45.62
N ASN A 379 4.53 16.30 46.93
CA ASN A 379 3.64 17.20 47.67
C ASN A 379 4.18 18.64 47.76
N GLN A 380 5.51 18.82 47.82
CA GLN A 380 6.14 20.14 47.83
C GLN A 380 6.08 20.84 46.46
N ILE A 381 6.24 20.09 45.36
CA ILE A 381 6.30 20.66 44.02
C ILE A 381 4.94 20.88 43.37
N LYS A 382 3.92 20.06 43.69
CA LYS A 382 2.62 20.08 42.99
C LYS A 382 1.84 21.40 43.12
N GLY A 383 2.07 22.15 44.20
CA GLY A 383 1.41 23.44 44.47
C GLY A 383 2.13 24.66 43.88
N ASN A 384 3.34 24.49 43.34
CA ASN A 384 4.13 25.61 42.82
C ASN A 384 3.72 25.92 41.36
N PRO A 385 3.22 27.13 41.04
CA PRO A 385 2.83 27.52 39.69
C PRO A 385 3.95 27.37 38.65
N LEU A 386 5.22 27.51 39.07
CA LEU A 386 6.39 27.33 38.21
C LEU A 386 6.49 25.90 37.67
N VAL A 387 6.05 24.90 38.43
CA VAL A 387 6.07 23.49 38.00
C VAL A 387 5.03 23.24 36.91
N ILE A 388 3.85 23.85 37.02
CA ILE A 388 2.82 23.79 35.96
C ILE A 388 3.33 24.49 34.70
N PHE A 389 3.96 25.66 34.84
CA PHE A 389 4.53 26.39 33.71
C PHE A 389 5.62 25.59 32.99
N LEU A 390 6.60 25.03 33.73
CA LEU A 390 7.66 24.20 33.17
C LEU A 390 7.09 22.93 32.51
N TYR A 391 6.11 22.28 33.13
CA TYR A 391 5.44 21.12 32.53
C TYR A 391 4.78 21.48 31.20
N LEU A 392 4.05 22.60 31.13
CA LEU A 392 3.42 23.06 29.89
C LEU A 392 4.45 23.41 28.81
N LEU A 393 5.57 24.03 29.20
CA LEU A 393 6.68 24.32 28.27
C LEU A 393 7.27 23.03 27.69
N ILE A 394 7.57 22.05 28.55
CA ILE A 394 8.09 20.74 28.14
C ILE A 394 7.09 20.05 27.21
N TYR A 395 5.81 19.99 27.57
CA TYR A 395 4.79 19.32 26.75
C TYR A 395 4.49 20.09 25.45
N THR A 396 4.77 21.38 25.38
CA THR A 396 4.66 22.13 24.12
C THR A 396 5.77 21.73 23.13
N VAL A 397 7.01 21.56 23.61
CA VAL A 397 8.16 21.26 22.75
C VAL A 397 8.30 19.76 22.44
N ALA A 398 8.07 18.90 23.43
CA ALA A 398 8.32 17.45 23.36
C ALA A 398 7.66 16.73 22.16
N PRO A 399 6.38 16.98 21.82
CA PRO A 399 5.74 16.34 20.65
C PRO A 399 6.42 16.73 19.33
N SER A 400 6.93 17.95 19.20
CA SER A 400 7.65 18.41 18.01
C SER A 400 9.01 17.71 17.85
N LEU A 401 9.59 17.24 18.96
CA LEU A 401 10.80 16.40 19.01
C LEU A 401 10.48 14.89 18.98
N PHE A 402 9.24 14.51 18.65
CA PHE A 402 8.77 13.12 18.60
C PHE A 402 8.85 12.36 19.93
N VAL A 403 8.90 13.08 21.06
CA VAL A 403 8.83 12.48 22.39
C VAL A 403 7.39 12.04 22.68
N SER A 404 7.24 10.90 23.36
CA SER A 404 5.94 10.31 23.65
C SER A 404 5.11 11.15 24.63
N SER A 405 3.95 11.62 24.17
CA SER A 405 2.96 12.38 24.97
C SER A 405 2.26 11.55 26.04
N LEU A 406 2.29 10.22 25.93
CA LEU A 406 1.69 9.31 26.92
C LEU A 406 2.35 9.47 28.29
N ALA A 407 3.69 9.49 28.32
CA ALA A 407 4.45 9.62 29.56
C ALA A 407 4.14 10.95 30.27
N LEU A 408 4.12 12.06 29.52
CA LEU A 408 3.80 13.38 30.05
C LEU A 408 2.38 13.44 30.62
N THR A 409 1.41 12.87 29.91
CA THR A 409 0.01 12.81 30.38
C THR A 409 -0.12 12.02 31.67
N MET A 410 0.57 10.88 31.80
CA MET A 410 0.57 10.09 33.03
C MET A 410 1.24 10.85 34.19
N VAL A 411 2.32 11.58 33.93
CA VAL A 411 2.98 12.45 34.93
C VAL A 411 2.02 13.52 35.46
N ALA A 412 1.19 14.13 34.61
CA ALA A 412 0.19 15.07 35.11
C ALA A 412 -0.84 14.42 36.04
N GLY A 413 -1.23 13.17 35.76
CA GLY A 413 -2.09 12.38 36.64
C GLY A 413 -1.44 12.04 37.99
N LEU A 414 -0.13 11.75 37.97
CA LEU A 414 0.67 11.50 39.17
C LEU A 414 0.78 12.76 40.05
N LEU A 415 0.95 13.94 39.45
CA LEU A 415 1.19 15.21 40.16
C LEU A 415 -0.08 15.91 40.63
N TRP A 416 -1.10 16.00 39.77
CA TRP A 416 -2.30 16.83 39.99
C TRP A 416 -3.60 16.01 40.02
N GLY A 417 -3.50 14.69 40.02
CA GLY A 417 -4.66 13.80 40.03
C GLY A 417 -5.42 13.78 38.69
N PRO A 418 -6.54 13.04 38.61
CA PRO A 418 -7.19 12.77 37.34
C PRO A 418 -7.88 13.99 36.73
N PHE A 419 -8.54 14.85 37.52
CA PHE A 419 -9.30 15.97 36.96
C PHE A 419 -8.39 17.15 36.56
N LEU A 420 -7.67 17.72 37.53
CA LEU A 420 -6.77 18.85 37.28
C LEU A 420 -5.59 18.44 36.38
N GLY A 421 -5.04 17.25 36.58
CA GLY A 421 -4.03 16.69 35.70
C GLY A 421 -4.51 16.53 34.26
N THR A 422 -5.77 16.17 34.02
CA THR A 422 -6.34 16.13 32.66
C THR A 422 -6.38 17.50 32.03
N LEU A 423 -6.86 18.52 32.76
CA LEU A 423 -6.94 19.87 32.23
C LEU A 423 -5.54 20.40 31.85
N ILE A 424 -4.56 20.22 32.74
CA ILE A 424 -3.18 20.64 32.51
C ILE A 424 -2.56 19.84 31.35
N ALA A 425 -2.73 18.52 31.31
CA ALA A 425 -2.18 17.66 30.27
C ALA A 425 -2.79 17.93 28.90
N VAL A 426 -4.11 18.09 28.80
CA VAL A 426 -4.79 18.38 27.52
C VAL A 426 -4.44 19.78 27.04
N THR A 427 -4.26 20.74 27.93
CA THR A 427 -3.73 22.07 27.58
C THR A 427 -2.33 21.95 27.00
N GLY A 428 -1.40 21.30 27.69
CA GLY A 428 -0.03 21.08 27.20
C GLY A 428 0.02 20.30 25.89
N ALA A 429 -0.80 19.26 25.77
CA ALA A 429 -0.92 18.47 24.56
C ALA A 429 -1.44 19.31 23.38
N THR A 430 -2.43 20.17 23.62
CA THR A 430 -3.01 21.06 22.60
C THR A 430 -2.00 22.13 22.16
N LEU A 431 -1.24 22.71 23.09
CA LEU A 431 -0.15 23.64 22.77
C LEU A 431 0.94 22.96 21.94
N GLY A 432 1.37 21.76 22.33
CA GLY A 432 2.36 21.00 21.55
C GLY A 432 1.85 20.56 20.18
N ALA A 433 0.60 20.14 20.09
CA ALA A 433 -0.07 19.87 18.82
C ALA A 433 -0.13 21.11 17.93
N SER A 434 -0.36 22.28 18.52
CA SER A 434 -0.41 23.57 17.82
C SER A 434 0.96 23.93 17.28
N LEU A 435 2.02 23.79 18.09
CA LEU A 435 3.39 24.07 17.65
C LEU A 435 3.79 23.17 16.46
N SER A 436 3.61 21.84 16.57
CA SER A 436 3.94 20.92 15.47
C SER A 436 3.12 21.22 14.20
N PHE A 437 1.85 21.59 14.35
CA PHE A 437 0.98 21.98 13.24
C PHE A 437 1.48 23.24 12.53
N LEU A 438 1.87 24.27 13.28
CA LEU A 438 2.38 25.52 12.72
C LEU A 438 3.75 25.33 12.06
N LEU A 439 4.64 24.54 12.67
CA LEU A 439 5.92 24.17 12.06
C LEU A 439 5.70 23.46 10.71
N ALA A 440 4.75 22.51 10.65
CA ALA A 440 4.40 21.83 9.40
C ALA A 440 3.89 22.81 8.34
N ARG A 441 2.99 23.71 8.72
CA ARG A 441 2.32 24.64 7.82
C ARG A 441 3.27 25.69 7.22
N TYR A 442 4.14 26.26 8.05
CA TYR A 442 4.97 27.38 7.63
C TYR A 442 6.38 26.98 7.20
N LEU A 443 6.99 25.97 7.83
CA LEU A 443 8.36 25.56 7.51
C LEU A 443 8.43 24.39 6.54
N PHE A 444 7.57 23.37 6.70
CA PHE A 444 7.70 22.12 5.94
C PHE A 444 6.79 22.00 4.72
N TYR A 445 5.77 22.86 4.60
CA TYR A 445 4.78 22.77 3.53
C TYR A 445 5.41 22.85 2.13
N GLN A 446 6.36 23.76 1.89
CA GLN A 446 7.00 23.91 0.59
C GLN A 446 7.82 22.67 0.20
N ALA A 447 8.61 22.12 1.12
CA ALA A 447 9.41 20.91 0.91
C ALA A 447 8.52 19.69 0.62
N VAL A 448 7.37 19.58 1.28
CA VAL A 448 6.39 18.52 1.03
C VAL A 448 5.68 18.74 -0.31
N ALA A 449 5.26 19.96 -0.63
CA ALA A 449 4.57 20.29 -1.89
C ALA A 449 5.45 20.02 -3.12
N GLN A 450 6.75 20.30 -3.05
CA GLN A 450 7.71 19.98 -4.10
C GLN A 450 7.90 18.46 -4.28
N ARG A 451 7.81 17.68 -3.20
CA ARG A 451 8.07 16.23 -3.22
C ARG A 451 6.85 15.37 -3.57
N PHE A 452 5.63 15.83 -3.27
CA PHE A 452 4.40 15.07 -3.45
C PHE A 452 3.48 15.61 -4.57
N GLY A 453 3.82 16.77 -5.17
CA GLY A 453 3.06 17.37 -6.27
C GLY A 453 1.78 18.09 -5.81
N LYS A 454 1.56 19.30 -6.34
CA LYS A 454 0.43 20.18 -5.95
C LYS A 454 -0.95 19.56 -6.19
N VAL A 455 -1.09 18.68 -7.18
CA VAL A 455 -2.37 18.06 -7.58
C VAL A 455 -2.82 16.96 -6.60
N TYR A 456 -1.89 16.10 -6.15
CA TYR A 456 -2.22 15.02 -5.20
C TYR A 456 -2.63 15.58 -3.83
N LEU A 457 -1.98 16.66 -3.43
CA LEU A 457 -2.35 17.43 -2.25
C LEU A 457 -3.75 18.04 -2.39
N LYS A 458 -4.06 18.66 -3.54
CA LYS A 458 -5.38 19.27 -3.81
C LYS A 458 -6.53 18.26 -3.69
N THR A 459 -6.44 17.07 -4.29
CA THR A 459 -7.51 16.05 -4.19
C THR A 459 -7.69 15.50 -2.77
N PHE A 460 -6.61 15.42 -1.99
CA PHE A 460 -6.71 15.06 -0.56
C PHE A 460 -7.33 16.20 0.25
N TRP A 461 -6.98 17.44 -0.06
CA TRP A 461 -7.50 18.65 0.56
C TRP A 461 -8.99 18.87 0.29
N ASP A 462 -9.47 18.65 -0.94
CA ASP A 462 -10.89 18.80 -1.32
C ASP A 462 -11.81 17.88 -0.50
N ARG A 463 -11.30 16.72 -0.02
CA ARG A 463 -12.03 15.79 0.86
C ARG A 463 -11.98 16.19 2.34
N VAL A 464 -10.92 16.85 2.78
CA VAL A 464 -10.75 17.32 4.16
C VAL A 464 -11.48 18.65 4.38
N GLU A 465 -11.65 19.47 3.34
CA GLU A 465 -12.20 20.82 3.42
C GLU A 465 -13.67 20.87 3.83
N LYS A 466 -14.50 19.90 3.39
CA LYS A 466 -15.95 19.90 3.72
C LYS A 466 -16.28 19.55 5.18
N ASP A 467 -15.42 18.82 5.88
CA ASP A 467 -15.70 18.29 7.23
C ASP A 467 -14.44 18.20 8.14
N GLY A 468 -13.53 19.18 8.02
CA GLY A 468 -12.22 19.14 8.66
C GLY A 468 -12.23 18.92 10.18
N TRP A 469 -13.23 19.43 10.91
CA TRP A 469 -13.36 19.19 12.35
C TRP A 469 -13.71 17.73 12.66
N LYS A 470 -14.58 17.08 11.87
CA LYS A 470 -14.92 15.65 12.06
C LYS A 470 -13.70 14.78 11.85
N PHE A 471 -12.85 15.15 10.89
CA PHE A 471 -11.60 14.46 10.61
C PHE A 471 -10.60 14.59 11.77
N VAL A 472 -10.42 15.79 12.32
CA VAL A 472 -9.57 16.01 13.51
C VAL A 472 -10.13 15.24 14.71
N ALA A 473 -11.42 15.37 15.00
CA ALA A 473 -12.09 14.67 16.08
C ALA A 473 -11.89 13.15 15.98
N PHE A 474 -12.08 12.59 14.78
CA PHE A 474 -11.85 11.19 14.50
C PHE A 474 -10.41 10.78 14.82
N LEU A 475 -9.40 11.51 14.36
CA LEU A 475 -8.00 11.18 14.63
C LEU A 475 -7.61 11.31 16.11
N ARG A 476 -8.28 12.19 16.88
CA ARG A 476 -8.05 12.32 18.33
C ARG A 476 -8.70 11.21 19.14
N LEU A 477 -9.88 10.75 18.74
CA LEU A 477 -10.57 9.62 19.38
C LEU A 477 -9.98 8.27 18.96
N PHE A 478 -9.52 8.16 17.70
CA PHE A 478 -9.00 6.95 17.09
C PHE A 478 -7.53 7.17 16.66
N PRO A 479 -6.57 7.05 17.60
CA PRO A 479 -5.15 7.26 17.30
C PRO A 479 -4.58 6.12 16.45
N LEU A 480 -4.86 6.14 15.14
CA LEU A 480 -4.36 5.17 14.15
C LEU A 480 -2.87 5.36 13.86
N PHE A 481 -2.32 6.52 14.21
CA PHE A 481 -0.93 6.90 13.97
C PHE A 481 -0.32 7.51 15.24
N PRO A 482 1.01 7.55 15.36
CA PRO A 482 1.69 8.21 16.47
C PRO A 482 1.31 9.70 16.58
N TYR A 483 1.10 10.19 17.81
CA TYR A 483 0.62 11.55 18.07
C TYR A 483 1.46 12.66 17.41
N PRO A 484 2.81 12.66 17.51
CA PRO A 484 3.64 13.64 16.81
C PRO A 484 3.39 13.68 15.30
N VAL A 485 3.32 12.51 14.67
CA VAL A 485 3.14 12.37 13.21
C VAL A 485 1.82 13.00 12.77
N ILE A 486 0.73 12.73 13.50
CA ILE A 486 -0.60 13.29 13.20
C ILE A 486 -0.58 14.82 13.22
N ASN A 487 0.09 15.42 14.20
CA ASN A 487 0.11 16.87 14.35
C ASN A 487 0.78 17.55 13.14
N PHE A 488 1.92 17.02 12.68
CA PHE A 488 2.58 17.51 11.47
C PHE A 488 1.74 17.27 10.21
N LEU A 489 1.13 16.09 10.07
CA LEU A 489 0.28 15.78 8.92
C LEU A 489 -0.92 16.72 8.81
N LEU A 490 -1.58 17.02 9.94
CA LEU A 490 -2.72 17.93 9.97
C LEU A 490 -2.31 19.37 9.65
N GLY A 491 -1.10 19.81 10.00
CA GLY A 491 -0.60 21.14 9.61
C GLY A 491 -0.44 21.34 8.09
N LEU A 492 -0.27 20.24 7.35
CA LEU A 492 -0.20 20.22 5.88
C LEU A 492 -1.58 20.21 5.19
N THR A 493 -2.67 20.20 5.96
CA THR A 493 -4.06 20.25 5.45
C THR A 493 -4.60 21.67 5.42
N PRO A 494 -5.70 21.96 4.67
CA PRO A 494 -6.34 23.29 4.64
C PRO A 494 -7.15 23.61 5.92
N ILE A 495 -7.14 22.76 6.94
CA ILE A 495 -7.94 22.94 8.15
C ILE A 495 -7.56 24.25 8.86
N LYS A 496 -8.57 25.04 9.25
CA LYS A 496 -8.34 26.29 10.00
C LYS A 496 -7.67 25.97 11.34
N PHE A 497 -6.68 26.77 11.73
CA PHE A 497 -5.93 26.56 12.97
C PHE A 497 -6.85 26.58 14.21
N SER A 498 -7.80 27.50 14.27
CA SER A 498 -8.80 27.57 15.35
C SER A 498 -9.63 26.28 15.46
N THR A 499 -10.11 25.76 14.33
CA THR A 499 -10.84 24.49 14.27
C THR A 499 -9.98 23.35 14.79
N TYR A 500 -8.71 23.27 14.39
CA TYR A 500 -7.79 22.25 14.85
C TYR A 500 -7.54 22.31 16.38
N VAL A 501 -7.33 23.50 16.93
CA VAL A 501 -7.07 23.73 18.37
C VAL A 501 -8.29 23.34 19.20
N ILE A 502 -9.46 23.91 18.91
CA ILE A 502 -10.70 23.68 19.67
C ILE A 502 -11.09 22.21 19.61
N THR A 503 -11.05 21.62 18.40
CA THR A 503 -11.40 20.22 18.21
C THR A 503 -10.40 19.31 18.92
N SER A 504 -9.10 19.60 18.86
CA SER A 504 -8.09 18.80 19.56
C SER A 504 -8.29 18.86 21.07
N PHE A 505 -8.53 20.05 21.63
CA PHE A 505 -8.76 20.21 23.06
C PHE A 505 -9.96 19.38 23.53
N ILE A 506 -11.12 19.52 22.87
CA ILE A 506 -12.36 18.83 23.28
C ILE A 506 -12.24 17.31 23.14
N PHE A 507 -11.78 16.84 21.98
CA PHE A 507 -11.80 15.40 21.68
C PHE A 507 -10.63 14.62 22.29
N MET A 508 -9.63 15.32 22.86
CA MET A 508 -8.58 14.69 23.67
C MET A 508 -8.96 14.53 25.14
N LEU A 509 -10.01 15.20 25.64
CA LEU A 509 -10.42 15.09 27.05
C LEU A 509 -10.70 13.66 27.52
N PRO A 510 -11.47 12.82 26.79
CA PRO A 510 -11.79 11.46 27.27
C PRO A 510 -10.53 10.60 27.38
N GLY A 511 -9.67 10.62 26.36
CA GLY A 511 -8.41 9.87 26.37
C GLY A 511 -7.42 10.43 27.41
N GLY A 512 -7.34 11.76 27.51
CA GLY A 512 -6.53 12.47 28.50
C GLY A 512 -6.89 12.05 29.92
N PHE A 513 -8.19 12.02 30.24
CA PHE A 513 -8.70 11.56 31.54
C PHE A 513 -8.31 10.13 31.85
N LEU A 514 -8.43 9.21 30.89
CA LEU A 514 -8.08 7.81 31.12
C LEU A 514 -6.58 7.64 31.41
N TYR A 515 -5.72 8.37 30.69
CA TYR A 515 -4.27 8.29 30.89
C TYR A 515 -3.79 9.01 32.15
N THR A 516 -4.40 10.14 32.52
CA THR A 516 -4.11 10.78 33.82
C THR A 516 -4.63 9.94 34.98
N PHE A 517 -5.81 9.33 34.85
CA PHE A 517 -6.36 8.41 35.83
C PHE A 517 -5.48 7.16 35.98
N LEU A 518 -4.93 6.63 34.88
CA LEU A 518 -3.92 5.57 34.93
C LEU A 518 -2.66 6.01 35.69
N GLY A 519 -2.15 7.22 35.41
CA GLY A 519 -1.04 7.80 36.19
C GLY A 519 -1.35 7.89 37.69
N TYR A 520 -2.51 8.43 38.05
CA TYR A 520 -2.99 8.51 39.42
C TYR A 520 -3.10 7.13 40.09
N SER A 521 -3.58 6.12 39.36
CA SER A 521 -3.73 4.76 39.88
C SER A 521 -2.40 4.10 40.24
N ILE A 522 -1.31 4.47 39.58
CA ILE A 522 0.03 3.99 39.93
C ILE A 522 0.44 4.55 41.30
N LEU A 523 0.14 5.84 41.57
CA LEU A 523 0.40 6.44 42.87
C LEU A 523 -0.37 5.72 43.98
N GLU A 524 -1.66 5.44 43.75
CA GLU A 524 -2.51 4.74 44.71
C GLU A 524 -2.11 3.26 44.89
N LEU A 525 -1.66 2.58 43.84
CA LEU A 525 -1.09 1.24 43.95
C LEU A 525 0.13 1.23 44.87
N LEU A 526 1.02 2.22 44.75
CA LEU A 526 2.18 2.36 45.63
C LEU A 526 1.78 2.67 47.08
N LYS A 527 0.63 3.31 47.30
CA LYS A 527 -0.02 3.46 48.63
C LYS A 527 -0.77 2.20 49.10
N GLN A 528 -0.59 1.07 48.41
CA GLN A 528 -1.24 -0.21 48.69
C GLN A 528 -2.76 -0.23 48.45
N ASN A 529 -3.28 0.65 47.57
CA ASN A 529 -4.68 0.64 47.16
C ASN A 529 -4.82 0.23 45.67
N PRO A 530 -4.90 -1.07 45.36
CA PRO A 530 -4.89 -1.56 43.99
C PRO A 530 -6.21 -1.32 43.22
N TRP A 531 -7.29 -0.96 43.92
CA TRP A 531 -8.62 -0.81 43.31
C TRP A 531 -8.65 0.23 42.18
N TYR A 532 -7.93 1.35 42.34
CA TYR A 532 -7.86 2.39 41.33
C TYR A 532 -7.21 1.93 40.02
N LEU A 533 -6.24 1.01 40.10
CA LEU A 533 -5.61 0.45 38.90
C LEU A 533 -6.55 -0.50 38.17
N ILE A 534 -7.28 -1.33 38.92
CA ILE A 534 -8.30 -2.21 38.34
C ILE A 534 -9.37 -1.37 37.64
N LEU A 535 -9.86 -0.30 38.30
CA LEU A 535 -10.83 0.61 37.72
C LEU A 535 -10.27 1.32 36.47
N ALA A 536 -9.01 1.76 36.48
CA ALA A 536 -8.37 2.39 35.32
C ALA A 536 -8.31 1.44 34.11
N ILE A 537 -7.95 0.17 34.35
CA ILE A 537 -7.91 -0.87 33.30
C ILE A 537 -9.32 -1.15 32.76
N LEU A 538 -10.32 -1.28 33.63
CA LEU A 538 -11.71 -1.50 33.22
C LEU A 538 -12.25 -0.33 32.38
N LEU A 539 -11.96 0.92 32.77
CA LEU A 539 -12.34 2.11 32.01
C LEU A 539 -11.65 2.17 30.64
N LEU A 540 -10.36 1.81 30.56
CA LEU A 540 -9.63 1.74 29.29
C LEU A 540 -10.20 0.66 28.35
N ILE A 541 -10.54 -0.52 28.89
CA ILE A 541 -11.19 -1.60 28.12
C ILE A 541 -12.57 -1.15 27.64
N GLY A 542 -13.39 -0.60 28.53
CA GLY A 542 -14.72 -0.08 28.19
C GLY A 542 -14.66 1.00 27.11
N PHE A 543 -13.75 1.96 27.25
CA PHE A 543 -13.50 3.00 26.26
C PHE A 543 -13.07 2.43 24.91
N SER A 544 -12.16 1.44 24.88
CA SER A 544 -11.75 0.75 23.65
C SER A 544 -12.91 0.05 22.94
N LEU A 545 -13.83 -0.57 23.69
CA LEU A 545 -15.03 -1.22 23.13
C LEU A 545 -16.02 -0.19 22.56
N VAL A 546 -16.25 0.92 23.28
CA VAL A 546 -17.10 2.02 22.81
C VAL A 546 -16.52 2.63 21.54
N ILE A 547 -15.21 2.89 21.51
CA ILE A 547 -14.47 3.33 20.33
C ILE A 547 -14.70 2.37 19.17
N LYS A 548 -14.43 1.05 19.32
CA LYS A 548 -14.64 0.07 18.25
C LYS A 548 -16.07 0.06 17.70
N LYS A 549 -17.07 0.31 18.54
CA LYS A 549 -18.48 0.42 18.12
C LYS A 549 -18.74 1.73 17.39
N ALA A 550 -18.23 2.85 17.89
CA ALA A 550 -18.31 4.18 17.28
C ALA A 550 -17.54 4.27 15.94
N GLU A 551 -16.44 3.52 15.78
CA GLU A 551 -15.68 3.44 14.53
C GLU A 551 -16.59 3.02 13.36
N LYS A 552 -17.52 2.10 13.61
CA LYS A 552 -18.47 1.63 12.59
C LYS A 552 -19.48 2.71 12.17
N LEU A 553 -19.80 3.66 13.06
CA LEU A 553 -20.67 4.81 12.78
C LEU A 553 -19.91 5.91 12.03
N PHE A 554 -18.70 6.25 12.48
CA PHE A 554 -17.86 7.31 11.87
C PHE A 554 -17.19 6.89 10.54
N ARG A 555 -17.12 5.59 10.22
CA ARG A 555 -16.61 5.11 8.92
C ARG A 555 -17.55 5.39 7.74
N ARG A 556 -18.85 5.59 7.98
CA ARG A 556 -19.86 5.70 6.90
C ARG A 556 -19.83 7.02 6.11
N PRO A 557 -19.48 8.18 6.70
CA PRO A 557 -19.41 9.45 5.96
C PRO A 557 -17.99 9.96 5.63
N LEU A 558 -16.91 9.38 6.16
CA LEU A 558 -15.52 9.86 5.98
C LEU A 558 -14.65 9.03 5.00
N LEU A 559 -15.21 7.97 4.40
CA LEU A 559 -14.60 7.13 3.35
C LEU A 559 -15.45 7.21 2.08
#